data_AF-A0AAN7P6M2-F1
#
_entry.id   AF-A0AAN7P6M2-F1
#
_cell.length_a   1.000
_cell.length_b   1.000
_cell.length_c   1.000
_cell.angle_alpha   90.00
_cell.angle_beta   90.00
_cell.angle_gamma   90.00
#
_symmetry.space_group_name_H-M   'P 1'
#
loop_
_entity.id
_entity.type
_entity.pdbx_description
1 polymer ?
#
loop_
_entity_poly.entity_id
_entity_poly.type
_entity_poly.pdbx_seq_one_letter_code
_entity_poly.pdbx_strand_id
1 'polypeptide(L)'
;MLYCPPNITFKQIWVNHGTSRCFMETVETSIVTGFILIAGSIQLLIYRKYGTPLSVFQLPKSKLYHMQVVVTLIIPILELLRFILEGTVISDKRIDGYMILTLVLTIIAYPFSIIVLRVERKYLLPSIPTGRHGLVLLTFWSLVFISENLVFINIGQVRWWFNLKSLSDQVEMAFFILRYISCLVIFLLGLKAPGIMQNSDYFNLNDSTNTLNIPRPVQSEYDST
;
A
#
# COMPACT_ATOMS: atom_id res chain seq x y z
N MET A 1 6.90 -28.64 -15.62
CA MET A 1 7.13 -27.64 -14.55
C MET A 1 6.25 -28.05 -13.39
N LEU A 2 6.84 -28.30 -12.21
CA LEU A 2 6.07 -28.59 -11.01
C LEU A 2 5.65 -27.26 -10.36
N TYR A 3 4.45 -27.20 -9.79
CA TYR A 3 3.96 -25.97 -9.14
C TYR A 3 4.72 -25.68 -7.83
N CYS A 4 5.03 -26.74 -7.06
CA CYS A 4 5.90 -26.69 -5.89
C CYS A 4 7.15 -27.57 -6.14
N PRO A 5 8.26 -27.34 -5.41
CA PRO A 5 9.47 -28.14 -5.53
C PRO A 5 9.23 -29.64 -5.23
N PRO A 6 10.03 -30.55 -5.81
CA PRO A 6 9.90 -31.98 -5.57
C PRO A 6 10.07 -32.29 -4.09
N ASN A 7 9.22 -33.17 -3.54
CA ASN A 7 9.08 -33.55 -2.12
C ASN A 7 8.14 -32.68 -1.26
N ILE A 8 7.56 -31.60 -1.78
CA ILE A 8 6.58 -30.79 -1.05
C ILE A 8 5.26 -30.75 -1.83
N THR A 9 4.17 -31.13 -1.17
CA THR A 9 2.83 -31.09 -1.77
C THR A 9 2.06 -29.89 -1.23
N PHE A 10 1.24 -29.23 -2.06
CA PHE A 10 0.38 -28.11 -1.64
C PHE A 10 -0.56 -28.46 -0.47
N LYS A 11 -0.94 -29.75 -0.33
CA LYS A 11 -1.80 -30.25 0.76
C LYS A 11 -1.08 -30.43 2.11
N GLN A 12 0.25 -30.37 2.14
CA GLN A 12 1.03 -30.49 3.36
C GLN A 12 1.25 -29.10 3.98
N ILE A 13 0.25 -28.66 4.75
CA ILE A 13 0.19 -27.31 5.33
C ILE A 13 1.16 -27.15 6.50
N TRP A 14 1.36 -28.19 7.32
CA TRP A 14 2.23 -28.14 8.49
C TRP A 14 3.12 -29.39 8.52
N VAL A 15 4.40 -29.23 8.18
CA VAL A 15 5.38 -30.33 8.14
C VAL A 15 6.66 -29.87 8.84
N ASN A 16 7.13 -30.64 9.82
CA ASN A 16 8.34 -30.37 10.61
C ASN A 16 8.32 -29.03 11.37
N HIS A 17 7.25 -28.71 12.09
CA HIS A 17 7.13 -27.47 12.90
C HIS A 17 7.12 -26.16 12.10
N GLY A 18 6.59 -26.19 10.87
CA GLY A 18 6.43 -25.01 10.03
C GLY A 18 5.65 -25.28 8.76
N THR A 19 5.31 -24.21 8.07
CA THR A 19 4.55 -24.17 6.81
C THR A 19 5.49 -24.15 5.60
N SER A 20 5.06 -24.74 4.48
CA SER A 20 5.87 -24.71 3.26
C SER A 20 5.87 -23.32 2.59
N ARG A 21 7.03 -22.89 2.08
CA ARG A 21 7.20 -21.63 1.34
C ARG A 21 6.22 -21.51 0.16
N CYS A 22 6.05 -22.60 -0.59
CA CYS A 22 5.10 -22.68 -1.71
C CYS A 22 3.66 -22.37 -1.26
N PHE A 23 3.20 -22.94 -0.15
CA PHE A 23 1.85 -22.72 0.38
C PHE A 23 1.68 -21.30 0.90
N MET A 24 2.60 -20.81 1.73
CA MET A 24 2.53 -19.47 2.34
C MET A 24 2.50 -18.38 1.27
N GLU A 25 3.48 -18.36 0.37
CA GLU A 25 3.56 -17.33 -0.67
C GLU A 25 2.33 -17.36 -1.59
N THR A 26 1.85 -18.56 -1.96
CA THR A 26 0.64 -18.70 -2.79
C THR A 26 -0.60 -18.15 -2.08
N VAL A 27 -0.84 -18.54 -0.84
CA VAL A 27 -2.06 -18.19 -0.11
C VAL A 27 -2.06 -16.71 0.25
N GLU A 28 -0.96 -16.19 0.75
CA GLU A 28 -0.82 -14.78 1.11
C GLU A 28 -1.03 -13.87 -0.10
N THR A 29 -0.31 -14.12 -1.20
CA THR A 29 -0.43 -13.28 -2.40
C THR A 29 -1.79 -13.38 -3.07
N SER A 30 -2.43 -14.56 -3.02
CA SER A 30 -3.80 -14.75 -3.53
C SER A 30 -4.83 -13.98 -2.72
N ILE A 31 -4.74 -14.02 -1.37
CA ILE A 31 -5.66 -13.31 -0.48
C ILE A 31 -5.50 -11.79 -0.64
N VAL A 32 -4.26 -11.30 -0.58
CA VAL A 32 -3.95 -9.87 -0.69
C VAL A 32 -4.37 -9.32 -2.06
N THR A 33 -4.03 -10.02 -3.14
CA THR A 33 -4.39 -9.60 -4.51
C THR A 33 -5.90 -9.69 -4.74
N GLY A 34 -6.54 -10.77 -4.30
CA GLY A 34 -7.98 -10.93 -4.41
C GLY A 34 -8.73 -9.81 -3.67
N PHE A 35 -8.29 -9.46 -2.46
CA PHE A 35 -8.87 -8.37 -1.69
C PHE A 35 -8.79 -7.04 -2.44
N ILE A 36 -7.60 -6.63 -2.89
CA ILE A 36 -7.46 -5.33 -3.55
C ILE A 36 -8.21 -5.28 -4.89
N LEU A 37 -8.21 -6.35 -5.66
CA LEU A 37 -8.93 -6.39 -6.94
C LEU A 37 -10.45 -6.28 -6.73
N ILE A 38 -11.01 -6.98 -5.74
CA ILE A 38 -12.45 -6.94 -5.47
C ILE A 38 -12.84 -5.63 -4.79
N ALA A 39 -12.28 -5.36 -3.61
CA ALA A 39 -12.65 -4.20 -2.79
C ALA A 39 -12.24 -2.88 -3.47
N GLY A 40 -11.07 -2.84 -4.11
CA GLY A 40 -10.62 -1.69 -4.86
C GLY A 40 -11.49 -1.44 -6.10
N SER A 41 -11.88 -2.47 -6.86
CA SER A 41 -12.81 -2.28 -7.99
C SER A 41 -14.17 -1.75 -7.54
N ILE A 42 -14.73 -2.30 -6.45
CA ILE A 42 -15.98 -1.80 -5.86
C ILE A 42 -15.82 -0.32 -5.47
N GLN A 43 -14.72 0.03 -4.82
CA GLN A 43 -14.42 1.41 -4.45
C GLN A 43 -14.33 2.32 -5.68
N LEU A 44 -13.64 1.90 -6.76
CA LEU A 44 -13.58 2.65 -8.01
C LEU A 44 -14.96 2.84 -8.66
N LEU A 45 -15.82 1.82 -8.64
CA LEU A 45 -17.18 1.91 -9.19
C LEU A 45 -18.03 2.91 -8.40
N ILE A 46 -17.92 2.90 -7.08
CA ILE A 46 -18.61 3.87 -6.22
C ILE A 46 -18.11 5.29 -6.51
N TYR A 47 -16.79 5.49 -6.61
CA TYR A 47 -16.22 6.79 -6.99
C TYR A 47 -16.68 7.26 -8.37
N ARG A 48 -16.78 6.36 -9.35
CA ARG A 48 -17.26 6.71 -10.69
C ARG A 48 -18.73 7.16 -10.68
N LYS A 49 -19.55 6.60 -9.80
CA LYS A 49 -20.99 6.89 -9.72
C LYS A 49 -21.33 8.08 -8.82
N TYR A 50 -20.59 8.27 -7.72
CA TYR A 50 -20.93 9.22 -6.65
C TYR A 50 -19.81 10.20 -6.31
N GLY A 51 -18.64 10.10 -6.95
CA GLY A 51 -17.47 10.93 -6.65
C GLY A 51 -17.67 12.36 -7.12
N THR A 52 -17.50 13.31 -6.19
CA THR A 52 -17.39 14.73 -6.54
C THR A 52 -15.92 15.09 -6.72
N PRO A 53 -15.56 15.81 -7.81
CA PRO A 53 -14.17 16.20 -8.03
C PRO A 53 -13.74 17.22 -6.99
N LEU A 54 -12.55 17.04 -6.44
CA LEU A 54 -11.92 18.04 -5.57
C LEU A 54 -11.44 19.24 -6.37
N SER A 55 -11.63 20.45 -5.83
CA SER A 55 -11.05 21.65 -6.44
C SER A 55 -9.52 21.58 -6.38
N VAL A 56 -8.86 21.85 -7.51
CA VAL A 56 -7.40 21.67 -7.69
C VAL A 56 -6.59 22.51 -6.69
N PHE A 57 -7.18 23.60 -6.18
CA PHE A 57 -6.59 24.50 -5.18
C PHE A 57 -6.51 23.91 -3.76
N GLN A 58 -7.30 22.88 -3.45
CA GLN A 58 -7.34 22.22 -2.14
C GLN A 58 -6.46 20.96 -2.05
N LEU A 59 -5.73 20.58 -3.11
CA LEU A 59 -4.83 19.43 -3.05
C LEU A 59 -3.46 19.86 -2.49
N PRO A 60 -3.11 19.56 -1.22
CA PRO A 60 -1.79 19.84 -0.71
C PRO A 60 -0.75 19.04 -1.51
N LYS A 61 0.30 19.70 -1.99
CA LYS A 61 1.48 19.05 -2.59
C LYS A 61 2.29 18.34 -1.49
N SER A 62 1.81 17.19 -1.03
CA SER A 62 2.47 16.43 0.02
C SER A 62 3.65 15.63 -0.53
N LYS A 63 4.85 15.87 0.02
CA LYS A 63 6.03 15.03 -0.22
C LYS A 63 5.79 13.59 0.25
N LEU A 64 4.98 13.41 1.30
CA LEU A 64 4.56 12.10 1.84
C LEU A 64 3.85 11.23 0.80
N TYR A 65 2.99 11.81 -0.05
CA TYR A 65 2.33 11.04 -1.11
C TYR A 65 3.32 10.49 -2.13
N HIS A 66 4.30 11.30 -2.54
CA HIS A 66 5.32 10.84 -3.47
C HIS A 66 6.16 9.73 -2.84
N MET A 67 6.53 9.88 -1.57
CA MET A 67 7.19 8.82 -0.81
C MET A 67 6.34 7.54 -0.77
N GLN A 68 5.05 7.64 -0.47
CA GLN A 68 4.14 6.49 -0.43
C GLN A 68 4.09 5.75 -1.77
N VAL A 69 3.97 6.48 -2.89
CA VAL A 69 3.97 5.90 -4.24
C VAL A 69 5.30 5.24 -4.56
N VAL A 70 6.42 5.88 -4.22
CA VAL A 70 7.77 5.32 -4.47
C VAL A 70 7.97 4.03 -3.67
N VAL A 71 7.69 4.03 -2.37
CA VAL A 71 7.86 2.83 -1.52
C VAL A 71 6.92 1.71 -1.98
N THR A 72 5.68 2.04 -2.37
CA THR A 72 4.73 1.09 -2.97
C THR A 72 5.30 0.43 -4.23
N LEU A 73 6.00 1.18 -5.06
CA LEU A 73 6.57 0.69 -6.32
C LEU A 73 7.88 -0.09 -6.10
N ILE A 74 8.59 0.15 -5.00
CA ILE A 74 9.79 -0.61 -4.63
C ILE A 74 9.45 -2.08 -4.36
N ILE A 75 8.34 -2.39 -3.69
CA ILE A 75 8.00 -3.78 -3.33
C ILE A 75 7.90 -4.73 -4.55
N PRO A 76 7.13 -4.42 -5.62
CA PRO A 76 7.09 -5.30 -6.80
C PRO A 76 8.45 -5.37 -7.53
N ILE A 77 9.29 -4.33 -7.44
CA ILE A 77 10.66 -4.37 -7.99
C ILE A 77 11.52 -5.36 -7.19
N LEU A 78 11.42 -5.34 -5.85
CA LEU A 78 12.16 -6.29 -5.01
C LEU A 78 11.76 -7.73 -5.32
N GLU A 79 10.47 -7.99 -5.55
CA GLU A 79 10.00 -9.32 -5.91
C GLU A 79 10.52 -9.77 -7.29
N LEU A 80 10.55 -8.85 -8.26
CA LEU A 80 11.13 -9.11 -9.57
C LEU A 80 12.63 -9.43 -9.48
N LEU A 81 13.39 -8.65 -8.69
CA LEU A 81 14.82 -8.88 -8.49
C LEU A 81 15.08 -10.21 -7.80
N ARG A 82 14.29 -10.56 -6.77
CA ARG A 82 14.35 -11.86 -6.10
C ARG A 82 14.09 -13.00 -7.08
N PHE A 83 13.04 -12.90 -7.90
CA PHE A 83 12.72 -13.89 -8.92
C PHE A 83 13.88 -14.09 -9.93
N ILE A 84 14.50 -13.01 -10.40
CA ILE A 84 15.65 -13.07 -11.31
C ILE A 84 16.85 -13.74 -10.63
N LEU A 85 17.14 -13.40 -9.38
CA LEU A 85 18.26 -13.98 -8.63
C LEU A 85 18.07 -15.47 -8.37
N GLU A 86 16.86 -15.90 -8.03
CA GLU A 86 16.54 -17.32 -7.84
C GLU A 86 16.64 -18.11 -9.14
N GLY A 87 16.24 -17.52 -10.27
CA GLY A 87 16.37 -18.12 -11.60
C GLY A 87 17.81 -18.21 -12.12
N THR A 88 18.73 -17.37 -11.63
CA THR A 88 20.09 -17.24 -12.18
C THR A 88 21.19 -17.79 -11.28
N VAL A 89 21.14 -17.53 -9.97
CA VAL A 89 22.28 -17.67 -9.05
C VAL A 89 21.98 -18.52 -7.81
N ILE A 90 20.74 -18.50 -7.29
CA ILE A 90 20.47 -18.83 -5.87
C ILE A 90 19.85 -20.22 -5.62
N SER A 91 19.15 -20.81 -6.59
CA SER A 91 18.62 -22.19 -6.51
C SER A 91 19.11 -23.03 -7.68
N ASP A 92 18.73 -24.31 -7.78
CA ASP A 92 19.07 -25.30 -8.83
C ASP A 92 18.73 -24.88 -10.30
N LYS A 93 18.61 -23.58 -10.58
CA LYS A 93 18.15 -22.93 -11.81
C LYS A 93 16.76 -23.40 -12.20
N ARG A 94 15.95 -23.74 -11.18
CA ARG A 94 14.58 -24.21 -11.33
C ARG A 94 13.63 -23.12 -10.88
N ILE A 95 12.83 -22.67 -11.84
CA ILE A 95 11.73 -21.74 -11.60
C ILE A 95 10.49 -22.60 -11.36
N ASP A 96 9.95 -22.50 -10.15
CA ASP A 96 8.72 -23.21 -9.76
C ASP A 96 7.48 -22.36 -10.08
N GLY A 97 6.34 -23.02 -10.27
CA GLY A 97 5.10 -22.36 -10.68
C GLY A 97 4.57 -21.32 -9.69
N TYR A 98 4.74 -21.55 -8.38
CA TYR A 98 4.30 -20.60 -7.35
C TYR A 98 5.03 -19.26 -7.43
N MET A 99 6.32 -19.25 -7.80
CA MET A 99 7.12 -18.02 -7.93
C MET A 99 6.59 -17.14 -9.06
N ILE A 100 6.18 -17.76 -10.18
CA ILE A 100 5.57 -17.06 -11.31
C ILE A 100 4.22 -16.47 -10.91
N LEU A 101 3.39 -17.25 -10.19
CA LEU A 101 2.08 -16.79 -9.73
C LEU A 101 2.24 -15.57 -8.80
N THR A 102 3.09 -15.68 -7.78
CA THR A 102 3.38 -14.60 -6.83
C THR A 102 3.85 -13.34 -7.54
N LEU A 103 4.77 -13.47 -8.51
CA LEU A 103 5.28 -12.34 -9.28
C LEU A 103 4.17 -11.66 -10.10
N VAL A 104 3.38 -12.44 -10.85
CA VAL A 104 2.29 -11.90 -11.70
C VAL A 104 1.24 -11.20 -10.84
N LEU A 105 0.79 -11.83 -9.75
CA LEU A 105 -0.20 -11.24 -8.85
C LEU A 105 0.33 -9.95 -8.21
N THR A 106 1.60 -9.92 -7.81
CA THR A 106 2.25 -8.73 -7.25
C THR A 106 2.36 -7.58 -8.27
N ILE A 107 2.77 -7.89 -9.51
CA ILE A 107 2.85 -6.89 -10.59
C ILE A 107 1.47 -6.34 -10.96
N ILE A 108 0.38 -7.06 -10.72
CA ILE A 108 -0.98 -6.57 -10.95
C ILE A 108 -1.50 -5.77 -9.74
N ALA A 109 -1.36 -6.31 -8.54
CA ALA A 109 -1.94 -5.76 -7.31
C ALA A 109 -1.39 -4.38 -6.95
N TYR A 110 -0.07 -4.19 -7.04
CA TYR A 110 0.58 -2.95 -6.59
C TYR A 110 0.32 -1.76 -7.54
N PRO A 111 0.38 -1.89 -8.88
CA PRO A 111 -0.08 -0.83 -9.77
C PRO A 111 -1.57 -0.52 -9.61
N PHE A 112 -2.40 -1.55 -9.39
CA PHE A 112 -3.82 -1.35 -9.14
C PHE A 112 -4.06 -0.55 -7.86
N SER A 113 -3.33 -0.82 -6.77
CA SER A 113 -3.42 -0.02 -5.55
C SER A 113 -2.99 1.44 -5.76
N ILE A 114 -1.99 1.71 -6.62
CA ILE A 114 -1.62 3.08 -7.02
C ILE A 114 -2.76 3.77 -7.78
N ILE A 115 -3.49 3.06 -8.65
CA ILE A 115 -4.66 3.61 -9.35
C ILE A 115 -5.75 4.00 -8.35
N VAL A 116 -6.07 3.11 -7.41
CA VAL A 116 -7.04 3.39 -6.33
C VAL A 116 -6.59 4.63 -5.54
N LEU A 117 -5.32 4.71 -5.17
CA LEU A 117 -4.73 5.82 -4.41
C LEU A 117 -4.83 7.15 -5.17
N ARG A 118 -4.63 7.13 -6.50
CA ARG A 118 -4.77 8.32 -7.36
C ARG A 118 -6.22 8.79 -7.46
N VAL A 119 -7.17 7.87 -7.51
CA VAL A 119 -8.61 8.19 -7.55
C VAL A 119 -9.05 8.78 -6.22
N GLU A 120 -8.68 8.14 -5.10
CA GLU A 120 -9.01 8.60 -3.75
C GLU A 120 -8.50 10.01 -3.48
N ARG A 121 -7.33 10.38 -4.01
CA ARG A 121 -6.81 11.74 -3.87
C ARG A 121 -7.55 12.79 -4.70
N LYS A 122 -8.22 12.40 -5.78
CA LYS A 122 -8.89 13.32 -6.72
C LYS A 122 -10.39 13.47 -6.46
N TYR A 123 -11.02 12.49 -5.83
CA TYR A 123 -12.46 12.44 -5.63
C TYR A 123 -12.79 12.26 -4.15
N LEU A 124 -13.72 13.05 -3.62
CA LEU A 124 -14.29 12.82 -2.29
C LEU A 124 -15.58 12.01 -2.39
N LEU A 125 -15.82 11.17 -1.38
CA LEU A 125 -17.10 10.49 -1.18
C LEU A 125 -18.02 11.39 -0.34
N PRO A 126 -19.29 11.58 -0.75
CA PRO A 126 -20.23 12.47 -0.06
C PRO A 126 -20.72 11.96 1.31
N SER A 127 -20.60 10.66 1.61
CA SER A 127 -21.20 10.06 2.83
C SER A 127 -20.27 9.86 4.02
N ILE A 128 -18.97 10.16 3.92
CA ILE A 128 -18.06 9.96 5.06
C ILE A 128 -17.14 11.18 5.20
N PRO A 129 -17.36 12.07 6.19
CA PRO A 129 -16.43 13.15 6.49
C PRO A 129 -15.24 12.57 7.25
N THR A 130 -14.41 11.80 6.57
CA THR A 130 -13.14 11.35 7.15
C THR A 130 -12.02 11.76 6.23
N GLY A 131 -11.34 12.85 6.59
CA GLY A 131 -10.02 13.25 6.06
C GLY A 131 -8.91 12.26 6.43
N ARG A 132 -9.19 10.95 6.32
CA ARG A 132 -8.29 9.81 6.52
C ARG A 132 -8.40 8.92 5.30
N HIS A 133 -7.30 8.25 4.95
CA HIS A 133 -7.20 7.33 3.81
C HIS A 133 -8.41 6.39 3.68
N GLY A 134 -8.71 6.00 2.45
CA GLY A 134 -9.72 5.01 2.13
C GLY A 134 -9.41 3.72 2.84
N LEU A 135 -10.41 3.26 3.60
CA LEU A 135 -10.35 2.06 4.42
C LEU A 135 -9.75 0.86 3.66
N VAL A 136 -10.13 0.71 2.39
CA VAL A 136 -9.65 -0.38 1.52
C VAL A 136 -8.14 -0.36 1.34
N LEU A 137 -7.54 0.79 1.05
CA LEU A 137 -6.08 0.92 0.88
C LEU A 137 -5.35 0.65 2.20
N LEU A 138 -5.86 1.19 3.30
CA LEU A 138 -5.27 0.92 4.62
C LEU A 138 -5.34 -0.56 4.98
N THR A 139 -6.49 -1.23 4.76
CA THR A 139 -6.65 -2.66 4.97
C THR A 139 -5.72 -3.47 4.07
N PHE A 140 -5.54 -3.08 2.80
CA PHE A 140 -4.60 -3.73 1.90
C PHE A 140 -3.16 -3.66 2.43
N TRP A 141 -2.68 -2.49 2.83
CA TRP A 141 -1.35 -2.33 3.42
C TRP A 141 -1.20 -3.08 4.75
N SER A 142 -2.27 -3.15 5.53
CA SER A 142 -2.30 -3.94 6.77
C SER A 142 -2.18 -5.43 6.48
N LEU A 143 -2.91 -5.96 5.49
CA LEU A 143 -2.84 -7.37 5.10
C LEU A 143 -1.44 -7.74 4.58
N VAL A 144 -0.83 -6.87 3.77
CA VAL A 144 0.56 -7.02 3.32
C VAL A 144 1.51 -7.05 4.52
N PHE A 145 1.35 -6.15 5.49
CA PHE A 145 2.20 -6.16 6.68
C PHE A 145 1.99 -7.42 7.53
N ILE A 146 0.75 -7.87 7.70
CA ILE A 146 0.43 -9.11 8.42
C ILE A 146 1.07 -10.32 7.72
N SER A 147 1.01 -10.42 6.39
CA SER A 147 1.66 -11.52 5.66
C SER A 147 3.18 -11.55 5.89
N GLU A 148 3.84 -10.38 5.87
CA GLU A 148 5.28 -10.32 6.19
C GLU A 148 5.59 -10.72 7.64
N ASN A 149 4.64 -10.63 8.57
CA ASN A 149 4.82 -11.10 9.95
C ASN A 149 4.56 -12.60 10.09
N LEU A 150 3.69 -13.20 9.27
CA LEU A 150 3.42 -14.65 9.28
C LEU A 150 4.68 -15.46 8.95
N VAL A 151 5.58 -14.88 8.17
CA VAL A 151 6.93 -15.38 7.91
C VAL A 151 7.60 -15.77 9.25
N PHE A 152 7.57 -14.94 10.30
CA PHE A 152 8.21 -15.27 11.59
C PHE A 152 7.70 -16.54 12.28
N ILE A 153 6.52 -17.07 11.93
CA ILE A 153 6.02 -18.34 12.46
C ILE A 153 6.97 -19.50 12.07
N ASN A 154 7.68 -19.38 10.96
CA ASN A 154 8.60 -20.40 10.46
C ASN A 154 10.04 -20.27 11.01
N ILE A 155 10.30 -19.35 11.95
CA ILE A 155 11.66 -19.07 12.46
C ILE A 155 12.36 -20.30 13.09
N GLY A 156 11.58 -21.29 13.54
CA GLY A 156 12.07 -22.54 14.10
C GLY A 156 12.46 -23.62 13.08
N GLN A 157 12.28 -23.39 11.78
CA GLN A 157 12.60 -24.39 10.75
C GLN A 157 14.06 -24.36 10.30
N VAL A 158 14.72 -25.52 10.39
CA VAL A 158 16.14 -25.70 10.01
C VAL A 158 16.41 -25.51 8.51
N ARG A 159 15.39 -25.64 7.66
CA ARG A 159 15.51 -25.53 6.18
C ARG A 159 15.25 -24.14 5.64
N TRP A 160 15.17 -23.14 6.50
CA TRP A 160 14.81 -21.78 6.13
C TRP A 160 16.03 -20.85 6.19
N TRP A 161 16.01 -19.75 5.42
CA TRP A 161 17.14 -18.82 5.21
C TRP A 161 17.70 -18.18 6.49
N PHE A 162 17.07 -18.39 7.64
CA PHE A 162 17.52 -17.92 8.96
C PHE A 162 18.82 -18.59 9.44
N ASN A 163 19.23 -19.72 8.86
CA ASN A 163 20.47 -20.39 9.28
C ASN A 163 21.75 -19.74 8.74
N LEU A 164 21.66 -18.77 7.80
CA LEU A 164 22.78 -17.93 7.34
C LEU A 164 24.06 -18.69 6.94
N LYS A 165 23.95 -19.97 6.53
CA LYS A 165 25.11 -20.81 6.23
C LYS A 165 25.65 -20.56 4.81
N SER A 166 24.81 -20.04 3.93
CA SER A 166 25.14 -19.77 2.52
C SER A 166 25.04 -18.27 2.18
N LEU A 167 25.81 -17.83 1.18
CA LEU A 167 25.66 -16.50 0.58
C LEU A 167 24.24 -16.29 0.00
N SER A 168 23.61 -17.37 -0.46
CA SER A 168 22.22 -17.38 -0.91
C SER A 168 21.26 -16.95 0.22
N ASP A 169 21.41 -17.56 1.41
CA ASP A 169 20.59 -17.26 2.59
C ASP A 169 20.73 -15.79 3.03
N GLN A 170 21.95 -15.23 2.95
CA GLN A 170 22.22 -13.83 3.29
C GLN A 170 21.51 -12.86 2.34
N VAL A 171 21.50 -13.16 1.04
CA VAL A 171 20.81 -12.34 0.04
C VAL A 171 19.30 -12.43 0.24
N GLU A 172 18.74 -13.63 0.42
CA GLU A 172 17.31 -13.81 0.71
C GLU A 172 16.89 -13.04 1.97
N MET A 173 17.70 -13.08 3.03
CA MET A 173 17.45 -12.31 4.26
C MET A 173 17.50 -10.80 4.02
N ALA A 174 18.45 -10.30 3.21
CA ALA A 174 18.54 -8.87 2.89
C ALA A 174 17.30 -8.38 2.12
N PHE A 175 16.84 -9.15 1.13
CA PHE A 175 15.60 -8.85 0.39
C PHE A 175 14.38 -8.86 1.33
N PHE A 176 14.31 -9.84 2.23
CA PHE A 176 13.23 -9.91 3.21
C PHE A 176 13.23 -8.68 4.14
N ILE A 177 14.38 -8.29 4.71
CA ILE A 177 14.48 -7.12 5.58
C ILE A 177 14.07 -5.84 4.83
N LEU A 178 14.55 -5.67 3.60
CA LEU A 178 14.25 -4.49 2.79
C LEU A 178 12.75 -4.41 2.45
N ARG A 179 12.13 -5.55 2.13
CA ARG A 179 10.70 -5.67 1.88
C ARG A 179 9.91 -5.39 3.16
N TYR A 180 10.30 -5.96 4.30
CA TYR A 180 9.67 -5.74 5.60
C TYR A 180 9.67 -4.26 6.01
N ILE A 181 10.82 -3.59 5.92
CA ILE A 181 10.93 -2.15 6.24
C ILE A 181 10.04 -1.33 5.28
N SER A 182 10.03 -1.67 3.99
CA SER A 182 9.19 -0.98 2.99
C SER A 182 7.70 -1.13 3.33
N CYS A 183 7.25 -2.33 3.67
CA CYS A 183 5.87 -2.60 4.10
C CYS A 183 5.50 -1.82 5.37
N LEU A 184 6.39 -1.80 6.37
CA LEU A 184 6.19 -1.04 7.61
C LEU A 184 6.06 0.46 7.32
N VAL A 185 6.95 1.02 6.50
CA VAL A 185 6.93 2.43 6.12
C VAL A 185 5.63 2.77 5.40
N ILE A 186 5.19 1.97 4.42
CA ILE A 186 3.91 2.23 3.72
C ILE A 186 2.74 2.14 4.68
N PHE A 187 2.71 1.16 5.58
CA PHE A 187 1.65 1.03 6.57
C PHE A 187 1.58 2.26 7.49
N LEU A 188 2.72 2.72 8.02
CA LEU A 188 2.79 3.92 8.84
C LEU A 188 2.39 5.18 8.06
N LEU A 189 2.78 5.29 6.79
CA LEU A 189 2.35 6.37 5.91
C LEU A 189 0.84 6.31 5.63
N GLY A 190 0.28 5.11 5.48
CA GLY A 190 -1.16 4.89 5.33
C GLY A 190 -1.95 5.22 6.60
N LEU A 191 -1.35 5.14 7.78
CA LEU A 191 -1.95 5.66 9.02
C LEU A 191 -1.79 7.17 9.14
N LYS A 192 -0.64 7.70 8.72
CA LYS A 192 -0.29 9.13 8.78
C LYS A 192 -0.81 9.84 7.52
N ALA A 193 -2.13 9.99 7.46
CA ALA A 193 -2.86 10.57 6.33
C ALA A 193 -2.21 11.88 5.80
N PRO A 194 -1.77 11.94 4.52
CA PRO A 194 -1.34 13.14 3.83
C PRO A 194 -2.57 13.85 3.25
N GLY A 195 -3.51 14.24 4.10
CA GLY A 195 -4.78 14.82 3.67
C GLY A 195 -5.49 15.66 4.73
N ILE A 196 -4.86 15.88 5.89
CA ILE A 196 -5.39 16.84 6.84
C ILE A 196 -5.10 18.22 6.25
N MET A 197 -6.07 18.79 5.52
CA MET A 197 -6.27 20.23 5.62
C MET A 197 -6.42 20.50 7.12
N GLN A 198 -5.39 21.07 7.71
CA GLN A 198 -5.40 21.46 9.11
C GLN A 198 -6.62 22.39 9.24
N ASN A 199 -7.47 22.15 10.23
CA ASN A 199 -8.68 22.95 10.49
C ASN A 199 -8.39 24.48 10.51
N SER A 200 -7.12 24.90 10.61
CA SER A 200 -6.69 26.29 10.43
C SER A 200 -7.12 26.92 9.11
N ASP A 201 -7.19 26.17 8.01
CA ASP A 201 -7.53 26.75 6.70
C ASP A 201 -9.03 27.00 6.56
N TYR A 202 -9.87 26.21 7.24
CA TYR A 202 -11.31 26.46 7.34
C TYR A 202 -11.63 27.68 8.20
N PHE A 203 -10.87 27.91 9.28
CA PHE A 203 -11.03 29.11 10.10
C PHE A 203 -10.64 30.40 9.34
N ASN A 204 -9.56 30.37 8.55
CA ASN A 204 -9.12 31.55 7.79
C ASN A 204 -10.10 31.96 6.67
N LEU A 205 -10.81 31.00 6.06
CA LEU A 205 -11.83 31.30 5.04
C LEU A 205 -13.08 31.96 5.65
N ASN A 206 -13.47 31.55 6.86
CA ASN A 206 -14.60 32.18 7.56
C ASN A 206 -14.28 33.60 8.02
N ASP A 207 -13.04 33.84 8.48
CA ASP A 207 -12.59 35.17 8.92
C ASP A 207 -12.50 36.18 7.74
N SER A 208 -12.09 35.69 6.57
CA SER A 208 -12.04 36.48 5.32
C SER A 208 -13.43 36.85 4.81
N THR A 209 -14.45 36.04 5.10
CA THR A 209 -15.83 36.28 4.65
C THR A 209 -16.56 37.28 5.56
N ASN A 210 -16.21 37.31 6.86
CA ASN A 210 -16.76 38.29 7.81
C ASN A 210 -16.17 39.70 7.65
N THR A 211 -14.96 39.84 7.11
CA THR A 211 -14.30 41.15 6.92
C THR A 211 -14.78 41.91 5.68
N LEU A 212 -15.51 41.28 4.76
CA LEU A 212 -16.08 41.92 3.57
C LEU A 212 -17.51 42.47 3.76
N ASN A 213 -18.13 42.25 4.92
CA ASN A 213 -19.50 42.67 5.24
C ASN A 213 -19.57 43.83 6.26
N ILE A 214 -18.59 44.74 6.28
CA ILE A 214 -18.72 46.01 7.00
C ILE A 214 -19.22 47.07 5.99
N PRO A 215 -20.49 47.54 6.06
CA PRO A 215 -20.89 48.74 5.36
C PRO A 215 -20.09 49.89 5.96
N ARG A 216 -19.30 50.60 5.14
CA ARG A 216 -18.74 51.90 5.55
C ARG A 216 -19.91 52.80 5.96
N PRO A 217 -19.92 53.39 7.16
CA PRO A 217 -20.88 54.43 7.47
C PRO A 217 -20.65 55.59 6.49
N VAL A 218 -21.72 56.00 5.83
CA VAL A 218 -21.79 57.20 5.00
C VAL A 218 -21.49 58.39 5.92
N GLN A 219 -20.32 58.99 5.75
CA GLN A 219 -20.00 60.27 6.39
C GLN A 219 -20.66 61.36 5.55
N SER A 220 -21.87 61.74 5.93
CA SER A 220 -22.60 62.86 5.33
C SER A 220 -21.91 64.17 5.68
N GLU A 221 -21.47 64.85 4.64
CA GLU A 221 -21.11 66.25 4.58
C GLU A 221 -22.32 67.14 4.93
N TYR A 222 -22.19 68.03 5.93
CA TYR A 222 -23.02 69.24 6.09
C TYR A 222 -22.27 70.29 6.93
N ASP A 223 -21.64 71.21 6.22
CA ASP A 223 -21.61 72.68 6.32
C ASP A 223 -21.87 73.46 7.63
N SER A 224 -21.15 74.60 7.69
CA SER A 224 -21.44 75.89 8.37
C SER A 224 -20.79 76.17 9.73
N THR A 225 -19.67 76.90 9.76
CA THR A 225 -19.63 78.38 9.92
C THR A 225 -18.21 78.91 9.73
#